data_AF-A0A550HDL3-F1
#
_entry.id   AF-A0A550HDL3-F1
#
_cell.length_a   1.000
_cell.length_b   1.000
_cell.length_c   1.000
_cell.angle_alpha   90.00
_cell.angle_beta   90.00
_cell.angle_gamma   90.00
#
_symmetry.space_group_name_H-M   'P 1'
#
loop_
_entity.id
_entity.type
_entity.pdbx_description
1 polymer ?
#
loop_
_entity_poly.entity_id
_entity_poly.type
_entity_poly.pdbx_seq_one_letter_code
_entity_poly.pdbx_strand_id
1 'polypeptide(L)'
;MMTELSEPELKGFLGKKISDTYGRKLGTIIGVTLNDFGEMQSLELEKGNNELQRLSVDQISMDRDKIIAVSKWKIQIESLLKEMDSAQRRLVALSDLLKRKEIPKNLYDELTQKHEEAIKNLKSKKNTAMEIIQNREKELDRQIEDLTKILIELKAGKWSEEFSSKVYEVASNSIEPNLEYVAKEKRDLADHISELTKLF
;
A
#
# COMPACT_ATOMS: atom_id res chain seq x y z
N MET A 1 10.99 4.47 12.15
CA MET A 1 10.72 3.56 13.29
C MET A 1 9.22 3.41 13.36
N MET A 2 8.69 2.22 13.09
CA MET A 2 7.28 1.94 13.39
C MET A 2 7.15 1.88 14.91
N THR A 3 6.26 2.68 15.46
CA THR A 3 5.95 2.64 16.89
C THR A 3 5.30 1.29 17.16
N GLU A 4 5.98 0.41 17.90
CA GLU A 4 5.38 -0.80 18.44
C GLU A 4 4.16 -0.37 19.25
N LEU A 5 2.97 -0.70 18.76
CA LEU A 5 1.71 -0.43 19.47
C LEU A 5 1.65 -1.36 20.67
N SER A 6 1.50 -0.80 21.87
CA SER A 6 1.39 -1.60 23.09
C SER A 6 0.01 -2.28 23.19
N GLU A 7 -0.06 -3.45 23.83
CA GLU A 7 -1.30 -4.21 24.03
C GLU A 7 -2.48 -3.36 24.61
N PRO A 8 -2.27 -2.43 25.56
CA PRO A 8 -3.33 -1.56 26.07
C PRO A 8 -3.85 -0.56 25.03
N GLU A 9 -2.98 0.02 24.21
CA GLU A 9 -3.35 0.93 23.13
C GLU A 9 -4.24 0.19 22.13
N LEU A 10 -3.87 -1.05 21.81
CA LEU A 10 -4.56 -1.93 20.87
C LEU A 10 -5.97 -2.33 21.33
N LYS A 11 -6.14 -2.66 22.62
CA LYS A 11 -7.46 -2.88 23.23
C LYS A 11 -8.35 -1.64 23.11
N GLY A 12 -7.75 -0.45 23.17
CA GLY A 12 -8.44 0.82 22.97
C GLY A 12 -9.00 1.06 21.56
N PHE A 13 -8.67 0.22 20.58
CA PHE A 13 -9.21 0.32 19.22
C PHE A 13 -10.33 -0.67 18.89
N LEU A 14 -10.62 -1.63 19.76
CA LEU A 14 -11.76 -2.53 19.58
C LEU A 14 -13.06 -1.71 19.48
N GLY A 15 -13.90 -2.06 18.50
CA GLY A 15 -15.13 -1.35 18.16
C GLY A 15 -14.94 -0.04 17.39
N LYS A 16 -13.70 0.42 17.15
CA LYS A 16 -13.45 1.61 16.33
C LYS A 16 -13.49 1.28 14.85
N LYS A 17 -13.90 2.26 14.05
CA LYS A 17 -13.84 2.19 12.59
C LYS A 17 -12.42 2.42 12.11
N ILE A 18 -12.03 1.69 11.09
CA ILE A 18 -10.73 1.79 10.44
C ILE A 18 -10.88 2.26 9.00
N SER A 19 -9.94 3.08 8.55
CA SER A 19 -9.82 3.53 7.16
C SER A 19 -8.46 3.15 6.58
N ASP A 20 -8.38 3.07 5.25
CA ASP A 20 -7.09 2.94 4.56
C ASP A 20 -6.34 4.29 4.47
N THR A 21 -5.10 4.25 4.00
CA THR A 21 -4.24 5.42 3.79
C THR A 21 -4.82 6.48 2.85
N TYR A 22 -5.84 6.14 2.06
CA TYR A 22 -6.48 7.04 1.10
C TYR A 22 -7.77 7.66 1.66
N GLY A 23 -8.28 7.12 2.78
CA GLY A 23 -9.47 7.58 3.48
C GLY A 23 -10.68 6.65 3.36
N ARG A 24 -10.58 5.54 2.63
CA ARG A 24 -11.68 4.59 2.45
C ARG A 24 -11.99 3.88 3.76
N LYS A 25 -13.25 3.86 4.18
CA LYS A 25 -13.68 3.12 5.36
C LYS A 25 -13.65 1.63 5.04
N LEU A 26 -12.88 0.85 5.80
CA LEU A 26 -12.72 -0.58 5.55
C LEU A 26 -13.67 -1.42 6.40
N GLY A 27 -13.99 -0.98 7.62
CA GLY A 27 -14.82 -1.73 8.53
C GLY A 27 -14.66 -1.32 9.98
N THR A 28 -15.06 -2.22 10.87
CA THR A 28 -14.95 -2.07 12.32
C THR A 28 -13.97 -3.11 12.86
N ILE A 29 -13.10 -2.70 13.79
CA ILE A 29 -12.18 -3.61 14.46
C ILE A 29 -12.97 -4.43 15.48
N ILE A 30 -12.98 -5.75 15.34
CA ILE A 30 -13.75 -6.67 16.21
C ILE A 30 -12.86 -7.61 17.02
N GLY A 31 -11.58 -7.72 16.68
CA GLY A 31 -10.68 -8.64 17.35
C GLY A 31 -9.20 -8.28 17.18
N VAL A 32 -8.40 -8.81 18.09
CA VAL A 32 -6.94 -8.71 18.11
C VAL A 32 -6.39 -10.12 18.30
N THR A 33 -5.44 -10.53 17.47
CA THR A 33 -4.70 -11.79 17.63
C THR A 33 -3.30 -11.48 18.14
N LEU A 34 -2.88 -12.18 19.20
CA LEU A 34 -1.54 -12.08 19.79
C LEU A 34 -0.72 -13.34 19.48
N ASN A 35 0.61 -13.22 19.48
CA ASN A 35 1.52 -14.36 19.44
C ASN A 35 1.73 -14.97 20.84
N ASP A 36 2.53 -16.04 20.92
CA ASP A 36 2.83 -16.75 22.19
C ASP A 36 3.55 -15.86 23.23
N PHE A 37 4.12 -14.73 22.81
CA PHE A 37 4.80 -13.75 23.66
C PHE A 37 3.89 -12.58 24.07
N GLY A 38 2.62 -12.58 23.67
CA GLY A 38 1.67 -11.51 23.97
C GLY A 38 1.77 -10.28 23.05
N GLU A 39 2.57 -10.34 21.99
CA GLU A 39 2.71 -9.26 21.03
C GLU A 39 1.63 -9.34 19.95
N MET A 40 1.20 -8.18 19.44
CA MET A 40 0.19 -8.14 18.39
C MET A 40 0.69 -8.75 17.08
N GLN A 41 -0.09 -9.71 16.58
CA GLN A 41 0.12 -10.32 15.28
C GLN A 41 -0.81 -9.71 14.22
N SER A 42 -2.08 -9.49 14.54
CA SER A 42 -3.07 -8.99 13.58
C SER A 42 -4.33 -8.39 14.22
N LEU A 43 -5.06 -7.61 13.43
CA LEU A 43 -6.42 -7.14 13.70
C LEU A 43 -7.44 -7.90 12.84
N GLU A 44 -8.61 -8.15 13.42
CA GLU A 44 -9.77 -8.71 12.72
C GLU A 44 -10.80 -7.61 12.47
N LEU A 45 -11.18 -7.43 11.21
CA LEU A 45 -12.14 -6.42 10.76
C LEU A 45 -13.45 -7.07 10.30
N GLU A 46 -14.57 -6.46 10.66
CA GLU A 46 -15.88 -6.72 10.07
C GLU A 46 -16.18 -5.64 9.01
N LYS A 47 -16.40 -6.06 7.76
CA LYS A 47 -16.55 -5.17 6.58
C LYS A 47 -17.99 -4.97 6.12
N GLY A 48 -18.96 -5.53 6.85
CA GLY A 48 -20.34 -5.70 6.40
C GLY A 48 -20.60 -7.10 5.83
N ASN A 49 -21.86 -7.50 5.77
CA ASN A 49 -22.31 -8.79 5.21
C ASN A 49 -21.63 -10.03 5.85
N ASN A 50 -21.23 -9.94 7.12
CA ASN A 50 -20.46 -10.97 7.83
C ASN A 50 -19.11 -11.31 7.19
N GLU A 51 -18.57 -10.44 6.33
CA GLU A 51 -17.23 -10.59 5.78
C GLU A 51 -16.19 -10.16 6.81
N LEU A 52 -15.30 -11.10 7.15
CA LEU A 52 -14.16 -10.85 8.03
C LEU A 52 -12.88 -10.69 7.22
N GLN A 53 -12.08 -9.69 7.57
CA GLN A 53 -10.75 -9.50 7.02
C GLN A 53 -9.73 -9.35 8.13
N ARG A 54 -8.67 -10.16 8.02
CA ARG A 54 -7.47 -10.03 8.84
C ARG A 54 -6.50 -9.00 8.26
N LEU A 55 -6.02 -8.09 9.09
CA LEU A 55 -4.90 -7.20 8.81
C LEU A 55 -3.71 -7.59 9.69
N SER A 56 -2.62 -7.99 9.06
CA SER A 56 -1.35 -8.26 9.74
C SER A 56 -0.76 -6.96 10.33
N VAL A 57 0.11 -7.08 11.34
CA VAL A 57 0.70 -5.93 12.03
C VAL A 57 1.48 -4.97 11.11
N ASP A 58 2.06 -5.48 10.03
CA ASP A 58 2.74 -4.68 8.99
C ASP A 58 1.78 -3.82 8.16
N GLN A 59 0.50 -4.19 8.13
CA GLN A 59 -0.57 -3.44 7.48
C GLN A 59 -1.18 -2.36 8.37
N ILE A 60 -0.65 -2.15 9.57
CA ILE A 60 -1.20 -1.22 10.55
C ILE A 60 -0.22 -0.08 10.72
N SER A 61 -0.73 1.14 10.52
CA SER A 61 -0.01 2.37 10.81
C SER A 61 -0.83 3.24 11.76
N MET A 62 -0.14 3.98 12.62
CA MET A 62 -0.76 4.91 13.56
C MET A 62 -0.56 6.33 13.07
N ASP A 63 -1.66 7.03 12.82
CA ASP A 63 -1.68 8.46 12.54
C ASP A 63 -2.38 9.17 13.70
N ARG A 64 -1.56 9.79 14.57
CA ARG A 64 -1.98 10.38 15.84
C ARG A 64 -2.70 9.32 16.69
N ASP A 65 -4.00 9.48 16.90
CA ASP A 65 -4.84 8.59 17.72
C ASP A 65 -5.71 7.63 16.87
N LYS A 66 -5.37 7.46 15.59
CA LYS A 66 -6.13 6.61 14.65
C LYS A 66 -5.26 5.51 14.08
N ILE A 67 -5.82 4.31 14.05
CA ILE A 67 -5.29 3.21 13.26
C ILE A 67 -5.72 3.38 11.80
N ILE A 68 -4.75 3.27 10.90
CA ILE A 68 -4.90 3.30 9.46
C ILE A 68 -4.38 2.00 8.88
N ALA A 69 -5.13 1.43 7.94
CA ALA A 69 -4.71 0.26 7.20
C ALA A 69 -3.85 0.65 5.99
N VAL A 70 -2.69 0.01 5.86
CA VAL A 70 -1.80 0.13 4.70
C VAL A 70 -2.06 -1.05 3.76
N SER A 71 -2.11 -0.77 2.46
CA SER A 71 -2.32 -1.81 1.45
C SER A 71 -1.13 -2.76 1.38
N LYS A 72 -1.41 -4.07 1.15
CA LYS A 72 -0.36 -5.10 1.03
C LYS A 72 0.64 -4.78 -0.08
N TRP A 73 0.14 -4.29 -1.21
CA TRP A 73 1.00 -3.92 -2.35
C TRP A 73 2.02 -2.86 -1.93
N LYS A 74 1.60 -1.86 -1.14
CA LYS A 74 2.47 -0.75 -0.75
C LYS A 74 3.61 -1.22 0.15
N ILE A 75 3.28 -2.00 1.17
CA ILE A 75 4.27 -2.58 2.10
C ILE A 75 5.31 -3.42 1.35
N GLN A 76 4.84 -4.30 0.46
CA GLN A 76 5.70 -5.18 -0.32
C GLN A 76 6.68 -4.37 -1.19
N ILE A 77 6.20 -3.30 -1.82
CA ILE A 77 7.01 -2.47 -2.71
C ILE A 77 7.97 -1.60 -1.94
N GLU A 78 7.54 -0.94 -0.87
CA GLU A 78 8.41 -0.13 -0.02
C GLU A 78 9.54 -0.99 0.58
N SER A 79 9.26 -2.24 0.96
CA SER A 79 10.29 -3.18 1.40
C SER A 79 11.26 -3.51 0.27
N LEU A 80 10.74 -3.81 -0.92
CA LEU A 80 11.57 -4.12 -2.09
C LEU A 80 12.45 -2.93 -2.50
N LEU A 81 11.92 -1.70 -2.50
CA LEU A 81 12.67 -0.48 -2.81
C LEU A 81 13.84 -0.30 -1.83
N LYS A 82 13.63 -0.54 -0.53
CA LYS A 82 14.70 -0.51 0.48
C LYS A 82 15.76 -1.59 0.23
N GLU A 83 15.34 -2.81 -0.11
CA GLU A 83 16.27 -3.89 -0.46
C GLU A 83 17.12 -3.53 -1.69
N MET A 84 16.48 -2.99 -2.74
CA MET A 84 17.14 -2.57 -3.97
C MET A 84 18.11 -1.41 -3.78
N ASP A 85 17.70 -0.37 -3.06
CA ASP A 85 18.54 0.79 -2.74
C ASP A 85 19.76 0.38 -1.91
N SER A 86 19.57 -0.48 -0.90
CA SER A 86 20.66 -1.05 -0.11
C SER A 86 21.66 -1.84 -0.97
N ALA A 87 21.17 -2.69 -1.86
CA ALA A 87 22.02 -3.45 -2.79
C ALA A 87 22.79 -2.52 -3.75
N GLN A 88 22.14 -1.50 -4.31
CA GLN A 88 22.77 -0.55 -5.22
C GLN A 88 23.86 0.27 -4.52
N ARG A 89 23.61 0.78 -3.30
CA ARG A 89 24.63 1.48 -2.51
C ARG A 89 25.85 0.61 -2.25
N ARG A 90 25.66 -0.69 -1.98
CA ARG A 90 26.75 -1.62 -1.73
C ARG A 90 27.62 -1.84 -2.96
N LEU A 91 27.01 -1.96 -4.14
CA LEU A 91 27.76 -2.06 -5.41
C LEU A 91 28.57 -0.80 -5.70
N VAL A 92 27.99 0.39 -5.48
CA VAL A 92 28.69 1.66 -5.64
C VAL A 92 29.89 1.74 -4.70
N ALA A 93 29.72 1.36 -3.43
CA ALA A 93 30.80 1.33 -2.45
C ALA A 93 31.94 0.38 -2.87
N LEU A 94 31.61 -0.83 -3.32
CA LEU A 94 32.61 -1.78 -3.83
C LEU A 94 33.37 -1.21 -5.03
N SER A 95 32.66 -0.58 -5.97
CA SER A 95 33.27 0.08 -7.14
C SER A 95 34.24 1.19 -6.73
N ASP A 96 33.86 2.00 -5.76
CA ASP A 96 34.69 3.11 -5.28
C ASP A 96 35.92 2.63 -4.50
N LEU A 97 35.80 1.57 -3.69
CA LEU A 97 36.94 0.92 -3.04
C LEU A 97 37.95 0.38 -4.07
N LEU A 98 37.46 -0.22 -5.16
CA LEU A 98 38.32 -0.69 -6.25
C LEU A 98 39.03 0.49 -6.94
N LYS A 99 38.32 1.57 -7.25
CA LYS A 99 38.92 2.78 -7.87
C LYS A 99 40.00 3.41 -6.99
N ARG A 100 39.79 3.43 -5.67
CA ARG A 100 40.74 3.93 -4.67
C ARG A 100 41.89 2.94 -4.39
N LYS A 101 41.88 1.75 -5.02
CA LYS A 101 42.83 0.66 -4.81
C LYS A 101 42.87 0.16 -3.35
N GLU A 102 41.77 0.35 -2.62
CA GLU A 102 41.62 -0.10 -1.24
C GLU A 102 41.23 -1.58 -1.15
N ILE A 103 40.76 -2.18 -2.25
CA ILE A 103 40.53 -3.62 -2.38
C ILE A 103 41.21 -4.17 -3.65
N PRO A 104 41.79 -5.38 -3.58
CA PRO A 104 42.30 -6.08 -4.76
C PRO A 104 41.18 -6.44 -5.75
N LYS A 105 41.50 -6.46 -7.05
CA LYS A 105 40.54 -6.78 -8.11
C LYS A 105 39.90 -8.16 -7.94
N ASN A 106 40.68 -9.19 -7.57
CA ASN A 106 40.15 -10.54 -7.36
C ASN A 106 39.12 -10.61 -6.22
N LEU A 107 39.32 -9.84 -5.14
CA LEU A 107 38.36 -9.77 -4.03
C LEU A 107 37.11 -8.99 -4.43
N TYR A 108 37.27 -7.90 -5.20
CA TYR A 108 36.13 -7.18 -5.78
C TYR A 108 35.29 -8.10 -6.69
N ASP A 109 35.92 -8.87 -7.57
CA ASP A 109 35.25 -9.77 -8.50
C ASP A 109 34.47 -10.86 -7.74
N GLU A 110 35.06 -11.47 -6.70
CA GLU A 110 34.37 -12.46 -5.84
C GLU A 110 33.16 -11.86 -5.12
N LEU A 111 33.31 -10.68 -4.50
CA LEU A 111 32.23 -10.02 -3.78
C LEU A 111 31.10 -9.59 -4.73
N THR A 112 31.45 -9.11 -5.93
CA THR A 112 30.49 -8.71 -6.95
C THR A 112 29.71 -9.91 -7.47
N GLN A 113 30.39 -11.04 -7.74
CA GLN A 113 29.73 -12.28 -8.17
C GLN A 113 28.68 -12.77 -7.16
N LYS A 114 28.99 -12.73 -5.86
CA LYS A 114 28.01 -13.05 -4.79
C LYS A 114 26.80 -12.09 -4.80
N HIS A 115 27.00 -10.84 -5.20
CA HIS A 115 25.92 -9.86 -5.32
C HIS A 115 25.08 -10.03 -6.60
N GLU A 116 25.62 -10.61 -7.67
CA GLU A 116 24.88 -10.82 -8.94
C GLU A 116 23.64 -11.71 -8.76
N GLU A 117 23.75 -12.80 -7.99
CA GLU A 117 22.60 -13.67 -7.70
C GLU A 117 21.51 -12.94 -6.91
N ALA A 118 21.92 -12.16 -5.90
CA ALA A 118 21.00 -11.35 -5.11
C ALA A 118 20.30 -10.28 -5.98
N ILE A 119 21.04 -9.62 -6.88
CA ILE A 119 20.48 -8.64 -7.83
C ILE A 119 19.51 -9.31 -8.79
N LYS A 120 19.83 -10.49 -9.30
CA LYS A 120 18.93 -11.25 -10.18
C LYS A 120 17.62 -11.56 -9.47
N ASN A 121 17.68 -11.97 -8.20
CA ASN A 121 16.49 -12.18 -7.38
C ASN A 121 15.68 -10.88 -7.18
N LEU A 122 16.35 -9.76 -6.85
CA LEU A 122 15.70 -8.46 -6.71
C LEU A 122 15.01 -8.00 -8.00
N LYS A 123 15.63 -8.22 -9.17
CA LYS A 123 15.01 -7.96 -10.47
C LYS A 123 13.77 -8.81 -10.71
N SER A 124 13.80 -10.09 -10.33
CA SER A 124 12.62 -10.96 -10.41
C SER A 124 11.49 -10.44 -9.52
N LYS A 125 11.79 -10.09 -8.26
CA LYS A 125 10.81 -9.50 -7.34
C LYS A 125 10.23 -8.18 -7.87
N LYS A 126 11.07 -7.33 -8.49
CA LYS A 126 10.64 -6.09 -9.16
C LYS A 126 9.61 -6.36 -10.25
N ASN A 127 9.83 -7.36 -11.09
CA ASN A 127 8.86 -7.71 -12.13
C ASN A 127 7.51 -8.15 -11.55
N THR A 128 7.53 -9.00 -10.52
CA THR A 128 6.30 -9.40 -9.82
C THR A 128 5.60 -8.21 -9.16
N ALA A 129 6.36 -7.30 -8.53
CA ALA A 129 5.81 -6.08 -7.95
C ALA A 129 5.16 -5.16 -9.00
N MET A 130 5.78 -5.03 -10.18
CA MET A 130 5.22 -4.29 -11.31
C MET A 130 3.90 -4.89 -11.79
N GLU A 131 3.80 -6.22 -11.89
CA GLU A 131 2.54 -6.90 -12.25
C GLU A 131 1.44 -6.64 -11.22
N ILE A 132 1.77 -6.68 -9.92
CA ILE A 132 0.81 -6.39 -8.83
C ILE A 132 0.28 -4.96 -8.95
N ILE A 133 1.15 -3.96 -9.14
CA ILE A 133 0.74 -2.57 -9.31
C ILE A 133 -0.13 -2.41 -10.56
N GLN A 134 0.30 -2.96 -11.70
CA GLN A 134 -0.43 -2.80 -12.96
C GLN A 134 -1.82 -3.43 -12.91
N ASN A 135 -1.96 -4.57 -12.24
CA ASN A 135 -3.26 -5.19 -12.01
C ASN A 135 -4.13 -4.31 -11.11
N ARG A 136 -3.55 -3.75 -10.03
CA ARG A 136 -4.26 -2.83 -9.15
C ARG A 136 -4.68 -1.55 -9.89
N GLU A 137 -3.83 -1.00 -10.75
CA GLU A 137 -4.13 0.17 -11.57
C GLU A 137 -5.34 -0.08 -12.48
N LYS A 138 -5.39 -1.24 -13.15
CA LYS A 138 -6.54 -1.65 -13.97
C LYS A 138 -7.83 -1.80 -13.16
N GLU A 139 -7.77 -2.31 -11.94
CA GLU A 139 -8.94 -2.36 -11.05
C GLU A 139 -9.44 -0.96 -10.70
N LEU A 140 -8.53 -0.03 -10.40
CA LEU A 140 -8.88 1.35 -10.09
C LEU A 140 -9.45 2.09 -11.30
N ASP A 141 -8.94 1.83 -12.51
CA ASP A 141 -9.50 2.39 -13.75
C ASP A 141 -10.95 1.97 -13.96
N ARG A 142 -11.25 0.68 -13.77
CA ARG A 142 -12.63 0.18 -13.83
C ARG A 142 -13.52 0.84 -12.77
N GLN A 143 -13.02 0.98 -11.54
CA GLN A 143 -13.77 1.66 -10.47
C GLN A 143 -14.06 3.12 -10.81
N ILE A 144 -13.09 3.87 -11.38
CA ILE A 144 -13.30 5.24 -11.84
C ILE A 144 -14.38 5.25 -12.92
N GLU A 145 -14.29 4.36 -13.90
CA GLU A 145 -15.25 4.28 -15.00
C GLU A 145 -16.67 4.04 -14.48
N ASP A 146 -16.86 3.04 -13.62
CA ASP A 146 -18.16 2.68 -13.05
C ASP A 146 -18.75 3.81 -12.19
N LEU A 147 -17.96 4.37 -11.27
CA LEU A 147 -18.40 5.49 -10.43
C LEU A 147 -18.75 6.73 -11.27
N THR A 148 -17.98 6.99 -12.33
CA THR A 148 -18.23 8.12 -13.24
C THR A 148 -19.51 7.93 -14.03
N LYS A 149 -19.78 6.72 -14.54
CA LYS A 149 -21.03 6.39 -15.24
C LYS A 149 -22.24 6.63 -14.33
N ILE A 150 -22.21 6.09 -13.11
CA ILE A 150 -23.30 6.29 -12.14
C ILE A 150 -23.50 7.78 -11.85
N LEU A 151 -22.42 8.54 -11.66
CA LEU A 151 -22.51 9.98 -11.40
C LEU A 151 -23.12 10.74 -12.60
N ILE A 152 -22.82 10.35 -13.84
CA ILE A 152 -23.39 10.93 -15.05
C ILE A 152 -24.90 10.62 -15.13
N GLU A 153 -25.31 9.38 -14.88
CA GLU A 153 -26.72 8.99 -14.85
C GLU A 153 -27.51 9.78 -13.80
N LEU A 154 -26.95 9.94 -12.60
CA LEU A 154 -27.55 10.78 -11.54
C LEU A 154 -27.68 12.24 -11.95
N LYS A 155 -26.67 12.80 -12.64
CA LYS A 155 -26.72 14.17 -13.16
C LYS A 155 -27.80 14.33 -14.24
N ALA A 156 -27.88 13.38 -15.16
CA ALA A 156 -28.89 13.38 -16.21
C ALA A 156 -30.31 13.29 -15.62
N GLY A 157 -30.55 12.35 -14.70
CA GLY A 157 -31.85 12.20 -14.03
C GLY A 157 -32.24 13.41 -13.17
N LYS A 158 -31.27 14.14 -12.60
CA LYS A 158 -31.57 15.43 -11.95
C LYS A 158 -32.02 16.48 -12.97
N TRP A 159 -31.34 16.57 -14.12
CA TRP A 159 -31.66 17.54 -15.17
C TRP A 159 -32.98 17.27 -15.88
N SER A 160 -33.35 15.99 -16.05
CA SER A 160 -34.65 15.58 -16.59
C SER A 160 -35.78 15.60 -15.55
N GLU A 161 -35.51 16.09 -14.33
CA GLU A 161 -36.45 16.12 -13.20
C GLU A 161 -36.94 14.73 -12.73
N GLU A 162 -36.31 13.64 -13.18
CA GLU A 162 -36.56 12.28 -12.71
C GLU A 162 -36.11 12.07 -11.26
N PHE A 163 -35.04 12.76 -10.84
CA PHE A 163 -34.54 12.75 -9.47
C PHE A 163 -34.66 14.12 -8.82
N SER A 164 -35.22 14.15 -7.61
CA SER A 164 -35.19 15.37 -6.78
C SER A 164 -33.75 15.79 -6.47
N SER A 165 -33.54 17.09 -6.24
CA SER A 165 -32.22 17.62 -5.85
C SER A 165 -31.65 16.96 -4.60
N LYS A 166 -32.50 16.56 -3.65
CA LYS A 166 -32.11 15.86 -2.42
C LYS A 166 -31.58 14.46 -2.70
N VAL A 167 -32.22 13.71 -3.60
CA VAL A 167 -31.78 12.36 -3.98
C VAL A 167 -30.43 12.42 -4.68
N TYR A 168 -30.27 13.36 -5.62
CA TYR A 168 -28.99 13.61 -6.27
C TYR A 168 -27.88 13.89 -5.27
N GLU A 169 -28.11 14.82 -4.33
CA GLU A 169 -27.10 15.24 -3.36
C GLU A 169 -26.64 14.08 -2.45
N VAL A 170 -27.58 13.27 -1.96
CA VAL A 170 -27.26 12.09 -1.14
C VAL A 170 -26.39 11.09 -1.91
N ALA A 171 -26.75 10.81 -3.16
CA ALA A 171 -26.02 9.86 -3.99
C ALA A 171 -24.65 10.39 -4.42
N SER A 172 -24.55 11.65 -4.87
CA SER A 172 -23.28 12.27 -5.27
C SER A 172 -22.30 12.37 -4.10
N ASN A 173 -22.77 12.74 -2.91
CA ASN A 173 -21.95 12.80 -1.69
C ASN A 173 -21.43 11.41 -1.25
N SER A 174 -22.03 10.33 -1.75
CA SER A 174 -21.54 8.97 -1.52
C SER A 174 -20.53 8.53 -2.59
N ILE A 175 -20.57 9.09 -3.80
CA ILE A 175 -19.71 8.71 -4.94
C ILE A 175 -18.44 9.56 -5.01
N GLU A 176 -18.58 10.88 -4.87
CA GLU A 176 -17.47 11.82 -5.07
C GLU A 176 -16.26 11.55 -4.14
N PRO A 177 -16.43 11.24 -2.84
CA PRO A 177 -15.29 10.87 -2.00
C PRO A 177 -14.58 9.60 -2.49
N ASN A 178 -15.33 8.62 -3.02
CA ASN A 178 -14.73 7.38 -3.55
C ASN A 178 -13.85 7.66 -4.77
N LEU A 179 -14.28 8.54 -5.67
CA LEU A 179 -13.45 9.02 -6.79
C LEU A 179 -12.16 9.69 -6.27
N GLU A 180 -12.24 10.50 -5.23
CA GLU A 180 -11.07 11.14 -4.62
C GLU A 180 -10.10 10.09 -4.02
N TYR A 181 -10.62 9.09 -3.31
CA TYR A 181 -9.81 8.02 -2.72
C TYR A 181 -9.10 7.19 -3.79
N VAL A 182 -9.80 6.85 -4.88
CA VAL A 182 -9.21 6.14 -6.02
C VAL A 182 -8.14 6.99 -6.72
N ALA A 183 -8.38 8.28 -6.90
CA ALA A 183 -7.39 9.19 -7.47
C ALA A 183 -6.13 9.35 -6.60
N LYS A 184 -6.26 9.29 -5.26
CA LYS A 184 -5.12 9.26 -4.34
C LYS A 184 -4.30 7.98 -4.50
N GLU A 185 -4.95 6.82 -4.52
CA GLU A 185 -4.26 5.54 -4.70
C GLU A 185 -3.56 5.46 -6.07
N LYS A 186 -4.21 5.93 -7.15
CA LYS A 186 -3.57 5.96 -8.48
C LYS A 186 -2.29 6.80 -8.51
N ARG A 187 -2.28 7.95 -7.83
CA ARG A 187 -1.07 8.77 -7.70
C ARG A 187 0.03 8.01 -6.96
N ASP A 188 -0.32 7.36 -5.86
CA ASP A 188 0.62 6.56 -5.08
C ASP A 188 1.22 5.41 -5.89
N LEU A 189 0.40 4.70 -6.68
CA LEU A 189 0.87 3.68 -7.60
C LEU A 189 1.84 4.25 -8.64
N ALA A 190 1.50 5.40 -9.25
CA ALA A 190 2.36 6.05 -10.25
C ALA A 190 3.72 6.46 -9.68
N ASP A 191 3.74 6.99 -8.45
CA ASP A 191 4.97 7.36 -7.74
C ASP A 191 5.84 6.10 -7.50
N HIS A 192 5.25 5.02 -7.00
CA HIS A 192 5.96 3.76 -6.75
C HIS A 192 6.46 3.07 -8.05
N ILE A 193 5.70 3.16 -9.15
CA ILE A 193 6.17 2.71 -10.48
C ILE A 193 7.41 3.51 -10.89
N SER A 194 7.38 4.84 -10.72
CA SER A 194 8.51 5.70 -11.04
C SER A 194 9.74 5.32 -10.24
N GLU A 195 9.60 5.07 -8.94
CA GLU A 195 10.70 4.65 -8.06
C GLU A 195 11.25 3.28 -8.42
N LEU A 196 10.39 2.28 -8.63
CA LEU A 196 10.80 0.95 -9.08
C LEU A 196 11.56 1.02 -10.39
N THR A 197 11.18 1.92 -11.30
CA THR A 197 11.84 2.06 -12.62
C THR A 197 13.24 2.70 -12.51
N LYS A 198 13.50 3.53 -11.49
CA LYS A 198 14.80 4.19 -11.28
C LYS A 198 15.88 3.26 -10.72
N LEU A 199 15.49 2.23 -9.96
CA LEU A 199 16.41 1.28 -9.33
C LEU A 199 16.52 0.02 -10.21
N PHE A 200 17.75 -0.39 -10.53
CA PHE A 200 18.13 -1.46 -11.47
C PHE A 200 17.39 -1.49 -12.83
#